data_AF-A0A1V9XR57-F1
#
_entry.id   AF-A0A1V9XR57-F1
#
_cell.length_a   1.000
_cell.length_b   1.000
_cell.length_c   1.000
_cell.angle_alpha   90.00
_cell.angle_beta   90.00
_cell.angle_gamma   90.00
#
_symmetry.space_group_name_H-M   'P 1'
#
loop_
_entity.id
_entity.type
_entity.pdbx_description
1 polymer ?
#
loop_
_entity_poly.entity_id
_entity_poly.type
_entity_poly.pdbx_seq_one_letter_code
_entity_poly.pdbx_strand_id
1 'polypeptide(L)'
;MQGGRTEWFFSPYFEYSQKGTVTAASVTIFLCLIFLLFTFLLCKGVKRDNRCLYFPWMVSMSMEVLLMVGVGLWYIVRYYRNLFSVLAAILLWTIDGVHIYCLLVVISQYQIVKNLQEPKFEFLYP
;
A
#
# COMPACT_ATOMS: atom_id res chain seq x y z
N MET A 1 21.18 -16.15 15.99
CA MET A 1 19.89 -15.42 15.99
C MET A 1 19.02 -16.02 17.07
N GLN A 2 19.03 -15.45 18.28
CA GLN A 2 18.05 -15.82 19.29
C GLN A 2 16.78 -15.03 18.96
N GLY A 3 15.70 -15.72 18.59
CA GLY A 3 14.42 -15.08 18.34
C GLY A 3 14.00 -14.28 19.56
N GLY A 4 13.69 -13.00 19.37
CA GLY A 4 13.25 -12.11 20.44
C GLY A 4 12.05 -12.69 21.20
N ARG A 5 11.88 -12.27 22.45
CA ARG A 5 10.83 -12.76 23.33
C ARG A 5 9.46 -12.39 22.77
N THR A 6 8.68 -13.38 22.37
CA THR A 6 7.35 -13.22 21.73
C THR A 6 6.31 -12.53 22.61
N GLU A 7 6.61 -12.33 23.89
CA GLU A 7 5.72 -11.70 24.88
C GLU A 7 5.82 -10.17 24.88
N TRP A 8 6.87 -9.59 24.28
CA TRP A 8 7.11 -8.14 24.29
C TRP A 8 6.61 -7.51 23.00
N PHE A 9 5.83 -6.44 23.11
CA PHE A 9 5.24 -5.75 21.95
C PHE A 9 6.30 -5.19 20.99
N PHE A 10 7.38 -4.66 21.53
CA PHE A 10 8.47 -4.07 20.75
C PHE A 10 9.57 -5.08 20.37
N SER A 11 9.40 -6.37 20.67
CA SER A 11 10.40 -7.40 20.31
C SER A 11 10.84 -7.33 18.84
N PRO A 12 9.95 -7.13 17.84
CA PRO A 12 10.34 -6.88 16.45
C PRO A 12 11.42 -5.81 16.23
N TYR A 13 11.33 -4.69 16.95
CA TYR A 13 12.24 -3.56 16.80
C TYR A 13 13.61 -3.82 17.46
N PHE A 14 13.65 -4.69 18.47
CA PHE A 14 14.86 -5.06 19.21
C PHE A 14 15.54 -6.33 18.70
N GLU A 15 14.91 -7.05 17.78
CA GLU A 15 15.48 -8.23 17.13
C GLU A 15 16.48 -7.88 16.02
N TYR A 16 16.42 -6.65 15.49
CA TYR A 16 17.37 -6.16 14.51
C TYR A 16 18.60 -5.53 15.17
N SER A 17 19.78 -5.78 14.59
CA SER A 17 20.98 -5.01 14.92
C SER A 17 20.80 -3.55 14.48
N GLN A 18 21.49 -2.60 15.12
CA GLN A 18 21.42 -1.17 14.75
C GLN A 18 21.61 -0.96 13.24
N LYS A 19 22.54 -1.69 12.61
CA LYS A 19 22.77 -1.64 11.16
C LYS A 19 21.56 -2.12 10.36
N GLY A 20 20.93 -3.21 10.78
CA GLY A 20 19.72 -3.73 10.16
C GLY A 20 18.54 -2.76 10.28
N THR A 21 18.34 -2.17 11.45
CA THR A 21 17.30 -1.16 11.69
C THR A 21 17.51 0.09 10.84
N VAL A 22 18.75 0.62 10.78
CA VAL A 22 19.07 1.79 9.94
C VAL A 22 18.82 1.50 8.45
N THR A 23 19.16 0.29 7.98
CA THR A 23 18.94 -0.11 6.58
C THR A 23 17.45 -0.25 6.26
N ALA A 24 16.68 -0.90 7.13
CA ALA A 24 15.23 -1.02 6.95
C ALA A 24 14.57 0.36 6.97
N ALA A 25 14.95 1.23 7.92
CA ALA A 25 14.41 2.59 8.02
C ALA A 25 14.74 3.44 6.78
N SER A 26 15.96 3.37 6.25
CA SER A 26 16.33 4.13 5.05
C SER A 26 15.57 3.67 3.81
N VAL A 27 15.38 2.35 3.65
CA VAL A 27 14.55 1.78 2.58
C VAL A 27 13.10 2.24 2.71
N THR A 28 12.52 2.20 3.92
CA THR A 28 11.15 2.68 4.16
C THR A 28 11.00 4.16 3.80
N ILE A 29 11.93 5.02 4.23
CA ILE A 29 11.91 6.45 3.90
C ILE A 29 11.95 6.65 2.38
N PHE A 30 12.82 5.92 1.69
CA PHE A 30 12.93 6.01 0.23
C PHE A 30 11.63 5.58 -0.47
N LEU A 31 11.02 4.48 -0.04
CA LEU A 31 9.72 4.03 -0.56
C LEU A 31 8.62 5.06 -0.31
N CYS A 32 8.58 5.69 0.87
CA CYS A 32 7.64 6.77 1.16
C CYS A 32 7.82 7.98 0.22
N LEU A 33 9.07 8.37 -0.08
CA LEU A 33 9.35 9.46 -1.02
C LEU A 33 8.87 9.13 -2.44
N ILE A 34 9.07 7.89 -2.90
CA ILE A 34 8.53 7.41 -4.18
C ILE A 34 7.00 7.44 -4.18
N PHE A 35 6.37 7.00 -3.09
CA PHE A 35 4.92 7.00 -2.98
C PHE A 35 4.33 8.43 -3.03
N LEU A 36 4.99 9.40 -2.38
CA LEU A 36 4.63 10.82 -2.48
C LEU A 36 4.76 11.35 -3.92
N LEU A 37 5.82 10.96 -4.64
CA LEU A 37 5.97 11.30 -6.05
C LEU A 37 4.82 10.74 -6.90
N PHE A 38 4.46 9.47 -6.70
CA PHE A 38 3.34 8.86 -7.43
C PHE A 38 1.99 9.49 -7.08
N THR A 39 1.81 9.91 -5.83
CA THR A 39 0.63 10.69 -5.41
C THR A 39 0.57 12.03 -6.14
N PHE A 40 1.71 12.73 -6.28
CA PHE A 40 1.78 13.95 -7.08
C PHE A 40 1.44 13.71 -8.56
N LEU A 41 1.94 12.62 -9.15
CA LEU A 41 1.60 12.23 -10.52
C LEU A 41 0.10 11.95 -10.66
N LEU A 42 -0.51 11.24 -9.72
CA LEU A 42 -1.96 11.01 -9.70
C LEU A 42 -2.73 12.33 -9.67
N CYS A 43 -2.37 13.27 -8.79
CA CYS A 43 -3.01 14.58 -8.75
C CYS A 43 -2.89 15.35 -10.08
N LYS A 44 -1.75 15.24 -10.77
CA LYS A 44 -1.57 15.82 -12.11
C LYS A 44 -2.35 15.06 -13.19
N GLY A 45 -2.45 13.74 -13.07
CA GLY A 45 -3.25 12.86 -13.91
C GLY A 45 -4.72 13.24 -13.88
N VAL A 46 -5.28 13.39 -12.68
CA VAL A 46 -6.66 13.82 -12.46
C VAL A 46 -6.93 15.21 -13.05
N LYS A 47 -6.01 16.17 -12.88
CA LYS A 47 -6.19 17.54 -13.40
C LYS A 47 -6.11 17.64 -14.94
N ARG A 48 -5.48 16.67 -15.61
CA ARG A 48 -5.22 16.70 -17.06
C ARG A 48 -5.91 15.55 -17.80
N ASP A 49 -6.76 14.79 -17.11
CA ASP A 49 -7.34 13.54 -17.59
C ASP A 49 -6.30 12.60 -18.24
N ASN A 50 -5.06 12.59 -17.74
CA ASN A 50 -4.01 11.73 -18.29
C ASN A 50 -3.97 10.40 -17.54
N ARG A 51 -4.60 9.38 -18.13
CA ARG A 51 -4.71 8.03 -17.56
C ARG A 51 -3.36 7.36 -17.23
N CYS A 52 -2.29 7.68 -17.95
CA CYS A 52 -0.98 7.05 -17.73
C CYS A 52 -0.39 7.44 -16.36
N LEU A 53 -0.74 8.62 -15.84
CA LEU A 53 -0.23 9.11 -14.56
C LEU A 53 -0.92 8.48 -13.34
N TYR A 54 -2.01 7.75 -13.54
CA TYR A 54 -2.72 7.03 -12.47
C TYR A 54 -2.00 5.71 -12.13
N PHE A 55 -1.40 5.08 -13.14
CA PHE A 55 -0.89 3.72 -13.05
C PHE A 55 0.18 3.53 -11.96
N PRO A 56 1.20 4.41 -11.82
CA PRO A 56 2.22 4.23 -10.79
C PRO A 56 1.64 4.22 -9.38
N TRP A 57 0.67 5.09 -9.10
CA TRP A 57 0.01 5.14 -7.80
C TRP A 57 -0.84 3.90 -7.53
N MET A 58 -1.62 3.43 -8.52
CA MET A 58 -2.44 2.22 -8.36
C MET A 58 -1.61 0.97 -8.09
N VAL A 59 -0.47 0.81 -8.77
CA VAL A 59 0.46 -0.31 -8.54
C VAL A 59 1.06 -0.23 -7.14
N SER A 60 1.55 0.95 -6.74
CA SER A 60 2.14 1.12 -5.41
C SER A 60 1.15 0.92 -4.29
N MET A 61 -0.08 1.43 -4.41
CA MET A 61 -1.14 1.24 -3.42
C MET A 61 -1.51 -0.26 -3.30
N SER A 62 -1.56 -0.99 -4.43
CA SER A 62 -1.80 -2.44 -4.42
C SER A 62 -0.67 -3.21 -3.72
N MET A 63 0.60 -2.83 -3.97
CA MET A 63 1.75 -3.43 -3.30
C MET A 63 1.76 -3.12 -1.80
N GLU A 64 1.38 -1.90 -1.39
CA GLU A 64 1.27 -1.50 0.01
C GLU A 64 0.21 -2.33 0.74
N VAL A 65 -0.97 -2.51 0.15
CA VAL A 65 -2.04 -3.37 0.70
C VAL A 65 -1.53 -4.79 0.95
N LEU A 66 -0.89 -5.41 -0.06
CA LEU A 66 -0.31 -6.75 0.08
C LEU A 66 0.76 -6.82 1.17
N LEU A 67 1.59 -5.79 1.30
CA LEU A 67 2.60 -5.70 2.35
C LEU A 67 1.96 -5.59 3.74
N MET A 68 0.92 -4.76 3.90
CA MET A 68 0.21 -4.58 5.17
C MET A 68 -0.51 -5.86 5.60
N VAL A 69 -1.14 -6.58 4.65
CA VAL A 69 -1.69 -7.92 4.90
C VAL A 69 -0.59 -8.87 5.39
N GLY A 70 0.54 -8.93 4.69
CA GLY A 70 1.68 -9.78 5.07
C GLY A 70 2.26 -9.45 6.44
N VAL A 71 2.39 -8.16 6.76
CA VAL A 71 2.87 -7.69 8.07
C VAL A 71 1.88 -8.03 9.18
N GLY A 72 0.57 -7.87 8.94
CA GLY A 72 -0.46 -8.27 9.90
C GLY A 72 -0.44 -9.78 10.17
N LEU A 73 -0.30 -10.60 9.13
CA LEU A 73 -0.12 -12.06 9.27
C LEU A 73 1.14 -12.39 10.05
N TRP A 74 2.26 -11.72 9.76
CA TRP A 74 3.52 -11.91 10.48
C TRP A 74 3.40 -11.57 11.98
N TYR A 75 2.70 -10.47 12.33
CA TYR A 75 2.42 -10.14 13.73
C TYR A 75 1.65 -11.24 14.44
N ILE A 76 0.61 -11.78 13.81
CA ILE A 76 -0.20 -12.85 14.40
C ILE A 76 0.62 -14.13 14.53
N VAL A 77 1.22 -14.63 13.44
CA VAL A 77 1.96 -15.91 13.45
C VAL A 77 3.07 -15.91 14.49
N ARG A 78 3.79 -14.80 14.63
CA ARG A 78 4.97 -14.73 15.50
C ARG A 78 4.67 -14.27 16.92
N TYR A 79 3.66 -13.43 17.11
CA TYR A 79 3.37 -12.78 18.40
C TYR A 79 1.91 -12.98 18.86
N TYR A 80 1.22 -14.06 18.43
CA TYR A 80 -0.18 -14.33 18.83
C TYR A 80 -0.44 -14.36 20.34
N ARG A 81 0.58 -14.68 21.16
CA ARG A 81 0.48 -14.67 22.63
C ARG A 81 0.41 -13.25 23.21
N ASN A 82 0.87 -12.26 22.46
CA ASN A 82 0.79 -10.87 22.83
C ASN A 82 -0.48 -10.23 22.25
N LEU A 83 -1.45 -9.96 23.13
CA LEU A 83 -2.74 -9.39 22.74
C LEU A 83 -2.59 -8.02 22.05
N PHE A 84 -1.58 -7.22 22.41
CA PHE A 84 -1.32 -5.93 21.76
C PHE A 84 -0.88 -6.12 20.30
N SER A 85 -0.10 -7.16 19.99
CA SER A 85 0.32 -7.47 18.61
C SER A 85 -0.86 -7.94 17.76
N VAL A 86 -1.77 -8.74 18.34
CA VAL A 86 -3.01 -9.15 17.67
C VAL A 86 -3.91 -7.95 17.40
N LEU A 87 -4.10 -7.08 18.40
CA LEU A 87 -4.86 -5.84 18.23
C LEU A 87 -4.24 -4.93 17.16
N ALA A 88 -2.91 -4.78 17.15
CA ALA A 88 -2.20 -4.01 16.14
C ALA A 88 -2.41 -4.55 14.73
N ALA A 89 -2.41 -5.88 14.55
CA ALA A 89 -2.71 -6.50 13.26
C ALA A 89 -4.16 -6.24 12.80
N ILE A 90 -5.13 -6.29 13.72
CA ILE A 90 -6.54 -5.97 13.40
C ILE A 90 -6.67 -4.50 12.99
N LEU A 91 -6.08 -3.58 13.75
CA LEU A 91 -6.10 -2.15 13.42
C LEU A 91 -5.42 -1.88 12.07
N LEU A 92 -4.29 -2.54 11.81
CA LEU A 92 -3.59 -2.46 10.52
C LEU A 92 -4.51 -2.84 9.36
N TRP A 93 -5.24 -3.96 9.48
CA TRP A 93 -6.18 -4.39 8.45
C TRP A 93 -7.42 -3.50 8.32
N THR A 94 -7.85 -2.83 9.38
CA THR A 94 -8.92 -1.81 9.25
C THR A 94 -8.46 -0.60 8.44
N ILE A 95 -7.21 -0.15 8.62
CA ILE A 95 -6.61 0.92 7.81
C ILE A 95 -6.47 0.43 6.36
N ASP A 96 -6.09 -0.83 6.18
CA ASP A 96 -5.97 -1.43 4.86
C ASP A 96 -7.29 -1.47 4.09
N GLY A 97 -8.42 -1.64 4.81
CA GLY A 97 -9.76 -1.47 4.23
C GLY A 97 -10.00 -0.07 3.65
N VAL A 98 -9.51 0.98 4.33
CA VAL A 98 -9.57 2.37 3.82
C VAL A 98 -8.69 2.52 2.58
N HIS A 99 -7.50 1.94 2.59
CA HIS A 99 -6.59 1.94 1.44
C HIS A 99 -7.20 1.24 0.21
N ILE A 100 -7.84 0.08 0.40
CA ILE A 100 -8.56 -0.62 -0.66
C ILE A 100 -9.70 0.25 -1.19
N TYR A 101 -10.48 0.89 -0.32
CA TYR A 101 -11.53 1.81 -0.75
C TYR A 101 -10.97 2.95 -1.62
N CYS A 102 -9.89 3.60 -1.19
CA CYS A 102 -9.22 4.64 -1.97
C CYS A 102 -8.71 4.12 -3.33
N LEU A 103 -8.14 2.92 -3.36
CA LEU A 103 -7.71 2.27 -4.61
C LEU A 103 -8.89 2.06 -5.56
N LEU A 104 -10.03 1.57 -5.07
CA LEU A 104 -11.24 1.37 -5.87
C LEU A 104 -11.78 2.69 -6.43
N VAL A 105 -11.75 3.78 -5.66
CA VAL A 105 -12.13 5.12 -6.13
C VAL A 105 -11.24 5.58 -7.29
N VAL A 106 -9.92 5.40 -7.16
CA VAL A 106 -8.97 5.78 -8.22
C VAL A 106 -9.12 4.91 -9.47
N ILE A 107 -9.35 3.60 -9.30
CA ILE A 107 -9.64 2.67 -10.41
C ILE A 107 -10.92 3.09 -11.13
N SER A 108 -11.97 3.44 -10.40
CA SER A 108 -13.23 3.93 -10.98
C SER A 108 -13.00 5.20 -11.81
N GLN A 109 -12.27 6.18 -11.27
CA GLN A 109 -11.92 7.39 -12.03
C GLN A 109 -11.07 7.07 -13.27
N TYR A 110 -10.13 6.15 -13.17
CA TYR A 110 -9.33 5.69 -14.31
C TYR A 110 -10.21 5.08 -15.40
N GLN A 111 -11.20 4.25 -15.05
CA GLN A 111 -12.14 3.65 -15.99
C GLN A 111 -13.01 4.71 -16.69
N ILE A 112 -13.46 5.74 -15.97
CA ILE A 112 -14.21 6.85 -16.56
C ILE A 112 -13.36 7.57 -17.61
N VAL A 113 -12.13 7.97 -17.25
CA VAL A 113 -11.21 8.66 -18.17
C VAL A 113 -10.89 7.77 -19.38
N LYS A 114 -10.66 6.47 -19.15
CA LYS A 114 -10.45 5.49 -20.23
C LYS A 114 -11.62 5.47 -21.22
N ASN A 115 -12.85 5.35 -20.74
CA ASN A 115 -14.05 5.29 -21.58
C ASN A 115 -14.28 6.60 -22.37
N LEU A 116 -13.89 7.74 -21.82
CA LEU A 116 -13.95 9.04 -22.50
C LEU A 116 -12.91 9.17 -23.61
N GLN A 117 -11.74 8.53 -23.44
CA GLN A 117 -10.61 8.61 -24.36
C GLN A 117 -10.62 7.51 -25.42
N GLU A 118 -11.44 6.47 -25.26
CA GLU A 118 -11.55 5.38 -26.23
C GLU A 118 -12.32 5.83 -27.48
N PRO A 119 -11.80 5.55 -28.69
CA PRO A 119 -12.52 5.85 -29.92
C PRO A 119 -13.80 5.00 -29.98
N LYS A 120 -14.95 5.64 -30.12
CA LYS A 120 -16.23 4.95 -30.31
C LYS A 120 -16.40 4.63 -31.78
N PHE A 121 -16.42 3.35 -32.12
CA PHE A 121 -16.80 2.90 -33.45
C PHE A 121 -18.32 2.92 -33.56
N GLU A 122 -18.85 3.85 -34.32
CA GLU A 122 -20.26 3.89 -34.68
C GLU A 122 -20.43 3.23 -36.05
N PHE A 123 -21.22 2.14 -36.10
CA PHE A 123 -21.64 1.55 -37.36
C PHE A 123 -22.74 2.44 -37.95
N LEU A 124 -22.37 3.27 -38.92
CA LEU A 124 -23.29 4.23 -39.56
C LEU A 124 -24.37 3.53 -40.40
N TYR A 125 -24.15 2.28 -40.80
CA TYR A 125 -25.08 1.45 -41.56
C TYR A 125 -24.79 -0.03 -41.27
N PRO A 126 -25.80 -0.91 -41.36
CA PRO A 126 -25.62 -2.36 -41.26
C PRO A 126 -24.79 -2.95 -42.41
#